data_AF-S8AI22-F1
#
_entry.id   AF-S8AI22-F1
#
_cell.length_a   1.000
_cell.length_b   1.000
_cell.length_c   1.000
_cell.angle_alpha   90.00
_cell.angle_beta   90.00
_cell.angle_gamma   90.00
#
_symmetry.space_group_name_H-M   'P 1'
#
loop_
_entity.id
_entity.type
_entity.pdbx_description
1 polymer ?
#
loop_
_entity_poly.entity_id
_entity_poly.type
_entity_poly.pdbx_seq_one_letter_code
_entity_poly.pdbx_strand_id
1 'polypeptide(L)'
;MTITEVCLFHLIDGVTLADLKAPESLHMKSVGVVSSQPGFEKIAWGLALEDPKSLFWFIEWDNIGSHKAFMDSEIYPSFVSEALSIADVSHPNGPIELAHYPFSPLLSTLLAKQSVNPKVEYFQITIKETEHVSDVERCLQQLATDLSTHEGGVDAVAAISVEDEKNCLALMLWPSVEVHQAYRETDGFKSIVPKMRPMFASATVMHVEIVV
;
A
#
# COMPACT_ATOMS: atom_id res chain seq x y z
N MET A 1 -18.84 1.77 -2.84
CA MET A 1 -17.73 2.72 -3.01
C MET A 1 -16.49 1.88 -3.16
N THR A 2 -15.68 2.18 -4.17
CA THR A 2 -14.44 1.45 -4.41
C THR A 2 -13.55 1.48 -3.18
N ILE A 3 -12.95 0.36 -2.85
CA ILE A 3 -12.07 0.17 -1.71
C ILE A 3 -10.74 -0.38 -2.21
N THR A 4 -9.64 0.11 -1.65
CA THR A 4 -8.31 -0.47 -1.90
C THR A 4 -7.98 -1.42 -0.78
N GLU A 5 -7.86 -2.71 -1.08
CA GLU A 5 -7.21 -3.70 -0.23
C GLU A 5 -5.69 -3.58 -0.43
N VAL A 6 -4.94 -3.48 0.67
CA VAL A 6 -3.49 -3.53 0.66
C VAL A 6 -3.04 -4.79 1.37
N CYS A 7 -2.34 -5.65 0.64
CA CYS A 7 -1.75 -6.87 1.19
C CYS A 7 -0.23 -6.76 1.18
N LEU A 8 0.37 -6.99 2.35
CA LEU A 8 1.81 -7.12 2.52
C LEU A 8 2.13 -8.59 2.79
N PHE A 9 2.73 -9.24 1.82
CA PHE A 9 3.26 -10.59 1.93
C PHE A 9 4.69 -10.52 2.47
N HIS A 10 4.96 -11.29 3.52
CA HIS A 10 6.30 -11.52 4.03
C HIS A 10 6.86 -12.76 3.34
N LEU A 11 7.67 -12.58 2.30
CA LEU A 11 8.13 -13.67 1.44
C LEU A 11 9.15 -14.58 2.16
N ILE A 12 9.13 -15.87 1.81
CA ILE A 12 10.20 -16.80 2.21
C ILE A 12 11.54 -16.46 1.54
N ASP A 13 12.63 -16.95 2.14
CA ASP A 13 13.97 -16.80 1.58
C ASP A 13 14.08 -17.39 0.17
N GLY A 14 14.76 -16.65 -0.71
CA GLY A 14 15.09 -17.10 -2.06
C GLY A 14 14.03 -16.80 -3.12
N VAL A 15 12.84 -16.29 -2.75
CA VAL A 15 11.89 -15.75 -3.74
C VAL A 15 12.42 -14.44 -4.30
N THR A 16 12.56 -14.36 -5.62
CA THR A 16 13.04 -13.16 -6.32
C THR A 16 11.95 -12.49 -7.13
N LEU A 17 12.19 -11.24 -7.54
CA LEU A 17 11.32 -10.54 -8.49
C LEU A 17 11.14 -11.32 -9.81
N ALA A 18 12.18 -12.02 -10.27
CA ALA A 18 12.09 -12.82 -11.49
C ALA A 18 11.12 -14.00 -11.30
N ASP A 19 11.16 -14.65 -10.15
CA ASP A 19 10.24 -15.74 -9.80
C ASP A 19 8.80 -15.24 -9.73
N LEU A 20 8.57 -14.08 -9.12
CA LEU A 20 7.24 -13.47 -9.00
C LEU A 20 6.65 -13.04 -10.37
N LYS A 21 7.50 -12.68 -11.33
CA LYS A 21 7.09 -12.24 -12.68
C LYS A 21 6.89 -13.39 -13.66
N ALA A 22 7.42 -14.59 -13.37
CA ALA A 22 7.31 -15.72 -14.27
C ALA A 22 5.82 -16.06 -14.49
N PRO A 23 5.31 -16.13 -15.74
CA PRO A 23 3.89 -16.37 -16.01
C PRO A 23 3.32 -17.64 -15.37
N GLU A 24 4.16 -18.65 -15.19
CA GLU A 24 3.83 -19.94 -14.58
C GLU A 24 3.97 -19.95 -13.04
N SER A 25 4.48 -18.86 -12.45
CA SER A 25 4.68 -18.74 -11.01
C SER A 25 3.37 -18.81 -10.24
N LEU A 26 3.45 -19.24 -8.99
CA LEU A 26 2.32 -19.22 -8.08
C LEU A 26 1.80 -17.80 -7.86
N HIS A 27 2.70 -16.82 -7.76
CA HIS A 27 2.32 -15.42 -7.64
C HIS A 27 1.43 -14.94 -8.80
N MET A 28 1.84 -15.15 -10.06
CA MET A 28 1.03 -14.72 -11.21
C MET A 28 -0.28 -15.50 -11.34
N LYS A 29 -0.31 -16.78 -10.94
CA LYS A 29 -1.57 -17.54 -10.83
C LYS A 29 -2.51 -16.93 -9.79
N SER A 30 -2.01 -16.59 -8.61
CA SER A 30 -2.78 -15.95 -7.54
C SER A 30 -3.30 -14.58 -7.98
N VAL A 31 -2.49 -13.77 -8.66
CA VAL A 31 -2.95 -12.51 -9.29
C VAL A 31 -4.09 -12.78 -10.28
N GLY A 32 -3.98 -13.83 -11.10
CA GLY A 32 -5.02 -14.26 -12.04
C GLY A 32 -6.32 -14.68 -11.35
N VAL A 33 -6.23 -15.40 -10.23
CA VAL A 33 -7.40 -15.78 -9.43
C VAL A 33 -8.12 -14.53 -8.91
N VAL A 34 -7.41 -13.62 -8.24
CA VAL A 34 -7.98 -12.35 -7.73
C VAL A 34 -8.61 -11.53 -8.87
N SER A 35 -7.89 -11.39 -9.98
CA SER A 35 -8.34 -10.59 -11.12
C SER A 35 -9.58 -11.15 -11.83
N SER A 36 -9.91 -12.43 -11.60
CA SER A 36 -11.09 -13.08 -12.18
C SER A 36 -12.35 -12.98 -11.30
N GLN A 37 -12.24 -12.42 -10.10
CA GLN A 37 -13.35 -12.35 -9.16
C GLN A 37 -14.35 -11.26 -9.54
N PRO A 38 -15.67 -11.48 -9.33
CA PRO A 38 -16.65 -10.42 -9.44
C PRO A 38 -16.31 -9.21 -8.55
N GLY A 39 -16.44 -8.01 -9.09
CA GLY A 39 -16.16 -6.76 -8.38
C GLY A 39 -14.67 -6.37 -8.30
N PHE A 40 -13.77 -7.19 -8.84
CA PHE A 40 -12.38 -6.78 -9.07
C PHE A 40 -12.32 -5.65 -10.11
N GLU A 41 -11.56 -4.60 -9.82
CA GLU A 41 -11.33 -3.48 -10.74
C GLU A 41 -9.89 -3.45 -11.25
N LYS A 42 -8.92 -3.50 -10.33
CA LYS A 42 -7.49 -3.37 -10.67
C LYS A 42 -6.58 -3.96 -9.61
N ILE A 43 -5.39 -4.37 -10.02
CA ILE A 43 -4.28 -4.69 -9.12
C ILE A 43 -3.02 -3.99 -9.59
N ALA A 44 -2.31 -3.37 -8.65
CA ALA A 44 -0.91 -2.98 -8.80
C ALA A 44 -0.11 -3.75 -7.75
N TRP A 45 1.10 -4.18 -8.08
CA TRP A 45 1.95 -4.90 -7.13
C TRP A 45 3.42 -4.57 -7.33
N GLY A 46 4.23 -4.83 -6.30
CA GLY A 46 5.66 -4.57 -6.35
C GLY A 46 6.38 -5.04 -5.09
N LEU A 47 7.71 -5.01 -5.13
CA LEU A 47 8.55 -5.27 -3.96
C LEU A 47 8.96 -3.96 -3.30
N ALA A 48 9.12 -3.97 -1.98
CA ALA A 48 9.78 -2.88 -1.29
C ALA A 48 11.26 -2.81 -1.67
N LEU A 49 11.78 -1.60 -1.79
CA LEU A 49 13.19 -1.33 -2.06
C LEU A 49 14.05 -1.59 -0.82
N GLU A 50 13.53 -1.25 0.36
CA GLU A 50 14.21 -1.43 1.64
C GLU A 50 14.26 -2.89 2.09
N ASP A 51 13.25 -3.67 1.75
CA ASP A 51 13.15 -5.10 2.03
C ASP A 51 12.52 -5.84 0.85
N PRO A 52 13.33 -6.44 -0.04
CA PRO A 52 12.83 -7.20 -1.18
C PRO A 52 12.01 -8.45 -0.82
N LYS A 53 11.88 -8.81 0.47
CA LYS A 53 10.95 -9.85 0.93
C LYS A 53 9.55 -9.31 1.23
N SER A 54 9.34 -8.01 1.17
CA SER A 54 8.04 -7.37 1.34
C SER A 54 7.38 -7.19 -0.03
N LEU A 55 6.45 -8.09 -0.38
CA LEU A 55 5.63 -7.98 -1.58
C LEU A 55 4.31 -7.29 -1.27
N PHE A 56 4.05 -6.20 -1.98
CA PHE A 56 2.83 -5.43 -1.87
C PHE A 56 1.87 -5.74 -3.00
N TRP A 57 0.61 -5.99 -2.66
CA TRP A 57 -0.53 -5.91 -3.56
C TRP A 57 -1.42 -4.74 -3.16
N PHE A 58 -1.81 -3.94 -4.14
CA PHE A 58 -2.82 -2.90 -4.04
C PHE A 58 -3.98 -3.29 -4.94
N ILE A 59 -5.03 -3.88 -4.36
CA ILE A 59 -6.19 -4.40 -5.09
C ILE A 59 -7.33 -3.40 -4.93
N GLU A 60 -7.91 -2.97 -6.03
CA GLU A 60 -9.11 -2.15 -6.06
C GLU A 60 -10.31 -3.05 -6.30
N TRP A 61 -11.25 -3.01 -5.37
CA TRP A 61 -12.56 -3.66 -5.46
C TRP A 61 -13.64 -2.60 -5.58
N ASP A 62 -14.66 -2.83 -6.38
CA ASP A 62 -15.83 -1.94 -6.53
C ASP A 62 -16.51 -1.62 -5.17
N ASN A 63 -16.45 -2.57 -4.23
CA ASN A 63 -16.82 -2.44 -2.84
C ASN A 63 -16.25 -3.59 -1.98
N ILE A 64 -16.17 -3.38 -0.65
CA ILE A 64 -15.69 -4.40 0.31
C ILE A 64 -16.52 -5.69 0.32
N GLY A 65 -17.80 -5.61 -0.04
CA GLY A 65 -18.69 -6.78 -0.13
C GLY A 65 -18.27 -7.76 -1.23
N SER A 66 -17.70 -7.28 -2.33
CA SER A 66 -17.19 -8.14 -3.42
C SER A 66 -15.98 -8.95 -2.97
N HIS A 67 -15.03 -8.33 -2.26
CA HIS A 67 -13.93 -9.09 -1.64
C HIS A 67 -14.46 -10.11 -0.62
N LYS A 68 -15.40 -9.73 0.25
CA LYS A 68 -16.00 -10.67 1.22
C LYS A 68 -16.70 -11.85 0.52
N ALA A 69 -17.39 -11.60 -0.60
CA ALA A 69 -18.01 -12.66 -1.39
C ALA A 69 -16.95 -13.60 -2.01
N PHE A 70 -15.79 -13.08 -2.40
CA PHE A 70 -14.65 -13.91 -2.79
C PHE A 70 -14.14 -14.75 -1.61
N MET A 71 -13.98 -14.16 -0.42
CA MET A 71 -13.58 -14.89 0.80
C MET A 71 -14.54 -16.05 1.14
N ASP A 72 -15.83 -15.86 0.91
CA ASP A 72 -16.88 -16.85 1.18
C ASP A 72 -17.01 -17.92 0.06
N SER A 73 -16.25 -17.78 -1.04
CA SER A 73 -16.33 -18.68 -2.18
C SER A 73 -15.60 -20.01 -1.97
N GLU A 74 -16.01 -21.05 -2.70
CA GLU A 74 -15.41 -22.40 -2.62
C GLU A 74 -13.92 -22.44 -3.00
N ILE A 75 -13.45 -21.50 -3.82
CA ILE A 75 -12.06 -21.45 -4.30
C ILE A 75 -11.11 -20.76 -3.32
N TYR A 76 -11.63 -19.97 -2.37
CA TYR A 76 -10.81 -19.14 -1.48
C TYR A 76 -9.85 -19.94 -0.61
N PRO A 77 -10.23 -21.07 0.01
CA PRO A 77 -9.29 -21.85 0.83
C PRO A 77 -8.08 -22.35 0.04
N SER A 78 -8.29 -22.84 -1.19
CA SER A 78 -7.20 -23.28 -2.06
C SER A 78 -6.32 -22.11 -2.50
N PHE A 79 -6.93 -20.99 -2.86
CA PHE A 79 -6.22 -19.75 -3.20
C PHE A 79 -5.32 -19.27 -2.06
N VAL A 80 -5.84 -19.20 -0.83
CA VAL A 80 -5.06 -18.80 0.35
C VAL A 80 -3.92 -19.78 0.59
N SER A 81 -4.16 -21.09 0.48
CA SER A 81 -3.09 -22.09 0.65
C SER A 81 -1.96 -21.90 -0.36
N GLU A 82 -2.26 -21.56 -1.61
CA GLU A 82 -1.27 -21.30 -2.65
C GLU A 82 -0.52 -19.99 -2.39
N ALA A 83 -1.26 -18.92 -2.06
CA ALA A 83 -0.69 -17.61 -1.69
C ALA A 83 0.27 -17.72 -0.49
N LEU A 84 -0.05 -18.53 0.51
CA LEU A 84 0.79 -18.75 1.69
C LEU A 84 2.05 -19.56 1.40
N SER A 85 2.12 -20.32 0.31
CA SER A 85 3.29 -21.16 0.01
C SER A 85 4.54 -20.36 -0.37
N ILE A 86 4.38 -19.08 -0.76
CA ILE A 86 5.48 -18.15 -1.03
C ILE A 86 5.76 -17.20 0.14
N ALA A 87 4.96 -17.29 1.23
CA ALA A 87 5.05 -16.44 2.39
C ALA A 87 5.61 -17.17 3.61
N ASP A 88 6.38 -16.46 4.43
CA ASP A 88 6.92 -16.93 5.70
C ASP A 88 5.82 -17.00 6.76
N VAL A 89 5.28 -18.21 6.94
CA VAL A 89 4.26 -18.52 7.96
C VAL A 89 4.76 -18.34 9.40
N SER A 90 6.07 -18.16 9.61
CA SER A 90 6.67 -17.91 10.92
C SER A 90 6.94 -16.43 11.20
N HIS A 91 6.65 -15.54 10.24
CA HIS A 91 6.88 -14.11 10.40
C HIS A 91 6.05 -13.55 11.59
N PRO A 92 6.62 -12.68 12.45
CA PRO A 92 5.98 -12.22 13.69
C PRO A 92 4.67 -11.46 13.48
N ASN A 93 4.48 -10.83 12.33
CA ASN A 93 3.23 -10.14 11.98
C ASN A 93 2.23 -11.04 11.22
N GLY A 94 2.55 -12.34 11.07
CA GLY A 94 1.85 -13.25 10.19
C GLY A 94 2.44 -13.23 8.76
N PRO A 95 2.05 -14.21 7.92
CA PRO A 95 2.57 -14.36 6.56
C PRO A 95 2.07 -13.27 5.59
N ILE A 96 0.86 -12.77 5.82
CA ILE A 96 0.23 -11.71 5.02
C ILE A 96 -0.48 -10.76 5.98
N GLU A 97 -0.15 -9.48 5.90
CA GLU A 97 -0.91 -8.40 6.54
C GLU A 97 -1.90 -7.84 5.52
N LEU A 98 -3.14 -7.54 5.94
CA LEU A 98 -4.22 -7.10 5.06
C LEU A 98 -5.04 -5.99 5.74
N ALA A 99 -5.30 -4.90 5.02
CA ALA A 99 -6.20 -3.84 5.45
C ALA A 99 -6.87 -3.16 4.26
N HIS A 100 -8.04 -2.54 4.48
CA HIS A 100 -8.78 -1.84 3.43
C HIS A 100 -8.89 -0.35 3.69
N TYR A 101 -8.69 0.43 2.63
CA TYR A 101 -8.61 1.88 2.67
C TYR A 101 -9.51 2.51 1.60
N PRO A 102 -10.39 3.47 1.96
CA PRO A 102 -11.26 4.17 1.03
C PRO A 102 -10.54 5.36 0.40
N PHE A 103 -9.45 5.10 -0.33
CA PHE A 103 -8.68 6.16 -0.97
C PHE A 103 -9.51 6.96 -1.98
N SER A 104 -9.33 8.29 -1.95
CA SER A 104 -9.89 9.19 -2.95
C SER A 104 -8.86 10.29 -3.25
N PRO A 105 -8.26 10.32 -4.45
CA PRO A 105 -8.43 9.39 -5.57
C PRO A 105 -7.80 8.01 -5.33
N LEU A 106 -8.18 7.02 -6.15
CA LEU A 106 -7.61 5.66 -6.11
C LEU A 106 -6.14 5.65 -6.58
N LEU A 107 -5.33 4.69 -6.10
CA LEU A 107 -3.93 4.56 -6.49
C LEU A 107 -3.79 4.37 -8.01
N SER A 108 -4.65 3.56 -8.63
CA SER A 108 -4.63 3.35 -10.07
C SER A 108 -4.84 4.64 -10.89
N THR A 109 -5.64 5.57 -10.36
CA THR A 109 -5.88 6.88 -10.96
C THR A 109 -4.65 7.78 -10.83
N LEU A 110 -3.94 7.69 -9.70
CA LEU A 110 -2.68 8.43 -9.50
C LEU A 110 -1.56 7.88 -10.40
N LEU A 111 -1.41 6.56 -10.47
CA LEU A 111 -0.42 5.89 -11.32
C LEU A 111 -0.64 6.22 -12.81
N ALA A 112 -1.89 6.26 -13.27
CA ALA A 112 -2.22 6.56 -14.66
C ALA A 112 -1.86 7.99 -15.11
N LYS A 113 -1.64 8.92 -14.17
CA LYS A 113 -1.19 10.29 -14.46
C LYS A 113 0.33 10.40 -14.63
N GLN A 114 1.08 9.43 -14.14
CA GLN A 114 2.53 9.53 -14.11
C GLN A 114 3.14 9.28 -15.49
N SER A 115 4.09 10.13 -15.87
CA SER A 115 4.85 9.99 -17.13
C SER A 115 6.05 9.05 -17.01
N VAL A 116 6.41 8.67 -15.78
CA VAL A 116 7.47 7.72 -15.43
C VAL A 116 6.92 6.74 -14.39
N ASN A 117 7.54 5.57 -14.22
CA ASN A 117 7.14 4.64 -13.17
C ASN A 117 7.58 5.19 -11.80
N PRO A 118 6.65 5.66 -10.94
CA PRO A 118 7.02 6.23 -9.66
C PRO A 118 7.45 5.15 -8.66
N LYS A 119 8.19 5.54 -7.63
CA LYS A 119 8.33 4.77 -6.39
C LYS A 119 7.17 5.13 -5.48
N VAL A 120 6.31 4.17 -5.16
CA VAL A 120 5.17 4.38 -4.27
C VAL A 120 5.66 4.28 -2.84
N GLU A 121 5.73 5.38 -2.11
CA GLU A 121 5.96 5.33 -0.67
C GLU A 121 4.70 4.84 0.03
N TYR A 122 4.82 3.69 0.67
CA TYR A 122 3.90 3.14 1.65
C TYR A 122 4.24 3.71 3.02
N PHE A 123 3.42 4.64 3.53
CA PHE A 123 3.58 5.23 4.86
C PHE A 123 2.41 4.87 5.76
N GLN A 124 2.54 3.77 6.49
CA GLN A 124 1.56 3.30 7.45
C GLN A 124 1.83 3.89 8.83
N ILE A 125 0.78 4.37 9.47
CA ILE A 125 0.80 4.95 10.81
C ILE A 125 -0.23 4.22 11.65
N THR A 126 0.20 3.71 12.81
CA THR A 126 -0.73 3.39 13.90
C THR A 126 -0.73 4.56 14.88
N ILE A 127 -1.91 5.15 15.08
CA ILE A 127 -2.12 6.33 15.92
C ILE A 127 -2.29 5.88 17.38
N LYS A 128 -1.64 6.57 18.33
CA LYS A 128 -1.70 6.22 19.76
C LYS A 128 -3.13 6.24 20.28
N GLU A 129 -3.78 7.39 20.11
CA GLU A 129 -5.09 7.68 20.69
C GLU A 129 -6.05 8.14 19.59
N THR A 130 -7.30 7.70 19.67
CA THR A 130 -8.33 8.00 18.64
C THR A 130 -8.63 9.50 18.54
N GLU A 131 -8.43 10.25 19.62
CA GLU A 131 -8.55 11.71 19.64
C GLU A 131 -7.54 12.43 18.71
N HIS A 132 -6.44 11.77 18.33
CA HIS A 132 -5.45 12.31 17.41
C HIS A 132 -5.76 12.05 15.93
N VAL A 133 -6.77 11.23 15.61
CA VAL A 133 -7.06 10.81 14.21
C VAL A 133 -7.27 12.04 13.31
N SER A 134 -8.15 12.95 13.69
CA SER A 134 -8.44 14.15 12.88
C SER A 134 -7.24 15.10 12.74
N ASP A 135 -6.32 15.12 13.71
CA ASP A 135 -5.10 15.93 13.63
C ASP A 135 -4.07 15.30 12.70
N VAL A 136 -3.93 13.96 12.73
CA VAL A 136 -3.09 13.21 11.78
C VAL A 136 -3.63 13.37 10.36
N GLU A 137 -4.92 13.20 10.14
CA GLU A 137 -5.56 13.40 8.82
C GLU A 137 -5.32 14.82 8.29
N ARG A 138 -5.48 15.84 9.14
CA ARG A 138 -5.22 17.25 8.75
C ARG A 138 -3.77 17.46 8.34
N CYS A 139 -2.82 16.86 9.07
CA CYS A 139 -1.41 16.96 8.71
C CYS A 139 -1.10 16.24 7.40
N LEU A 140 -1.72 15.08 7.14
CA LEU A 140 -1.56 14.37 5.86
C LEU A 140 -2.17 15.13 4.68
N GLN A 141 -3.31 15.79 4.88
CA GLN A 141 -3.89 16.68 3.86
C GLN A 141 -3.00 17.90 3.59
N GLN A 142 -2.41 18.48 4.64
CA GLN A 142 -1.45 19.57 4.49
C GLN A 142 -0.19 19.09 3.75
N LEU A 143 0.31 17.90 4.07
CA LEU A 143 1.45 17.28 3.42
C LEU A 143 1.17 17.03 1.94
N ALA A 144 0.02 16.45 1.59
CA ALA A 144 -0.39 16.22 0.21
C ALA A 144 -0.49 17.54 -0.59
N THR A 145 -1.00 18.60 0.05
CA THR A 145 -1.06 19.94 -0.58
C THR A 145 0.35 20.48 -0.86
N ASP A 146 1.25 20.42 0.12
CA ASP A 146 2.64 20.86 -0.03
C ASP A 146 3.36 20.07 -1.14
N LEU A 147 3.25 18.75 -1.12
CA LEU A 147 3.80 17.82 -2.11
C LEU A 147 3.32 18.11 -3.55
N SER A 148 2.03 18.42 -3.73
CA SER A 148 1.48 18.76 -5.05
C SER A 148 2.03 20.07 -5.63
N THR A 149 2.53 20.97 -4.77
CA THR A 149 3.15 22.24 -5.18
C THR A 149 4.68 22.16 -5.24
N HIS A 150 5.27 21.06 -4.80
CA HIS A 150 6.71 20.83 -4.86
C HIS A 150 7.19 20.75 -6.32
N GLU A 151 8.44 21.14 -6.57
CA GLU A 151 9.03 21.02 -7.91
C GLU A 151 9.04 19.55 -8.33
N GLY A 152 8.45 19.25 -9.50
CA GLY A 152 8.26 17.88 -9.96
C GLY A 152 6.94 17.22 -9.54
N GLY A 153 6.15 17.85 -8.66
CA GLY A 153 4.77 17.49 -8.30
C GLY A 153 4.59 16.06 -7.82
N VAL A 154 4.44 15.85 -6.52
CA VAL A 154 4.23 14.51 -5.94
C VAL A 154 2.75 14.31 -5.65
N ASP A 155 2.13 13.37 -6.37
CA ASP A 155 0.77 12.93 -6.08
C ASP A 155 0.75 12.12 -4.78
N ALA A 156 -0.18 12.44 -3.89
CA ALA A 156 -0.34 11.77 -2.61
C ALA A 156 -1.81 11.55 -2.27
N VAL A 157 -2.11 10.44 -1.60
CA VAL A 157 -3.43 10.16 -1.04
C VAL A 157 -3.27 9.51 0.33
N ALA A 158 -4.18 9.79 1.25
CA ALA A 158 -4.22 9.14 2.55
C ALA A 158 -5.65 8.73 2.91
N ALA A 159 -5.78 7.68 3.71
CA ALA A 159 -7.06 7.25 4.25
C ALA A 159 -6.88 6.54 5.59
N ILE A 160 -7.95 6.51 6.37
CA ILE A 160 -8.09 5.69 7.57
C ILE A 160 -8.61 4.31 7.17
N SER A 161 -8.10 3.25 7.79
CA SER A 161 -8.57 1.88 7.58
C SER A 161 -10.05 1.76 7.94
N VAL A 162 -10.78 0.95 7.20
CA VAL A 162 -12.19 0.66 7.51
C VAL A 162 -12.33 -0.35 8.66
N GLU A 163 -11.26 -1.07 9.00
CA GLU A 163 -11.21 -2.04 10.09
C GLU A 163 -10.80 -1.41 11.42
N ASP A 164 -9.90 -0.43 11.40
CA ASP A 164 -9.32 0.18 12.59
C ASP A 164 -9.07 1.68 12.37
N GLU A 165 -9.81 2.52 13.09
CA GLU A 165 -9.71 3.98 12.99
C GLU A 165 -8.36 4.54 13.46
N LYS A 166 -7.55 3.74 14.17
CA LYS A 166 -6.18 4.11 14.54
C LYS A 166 -5.17 3.81 13.43
N ASN A 167 -5.53 3.04 12.41
CA ASN A 167 -4.62 2.74 11.31
C ASN A 167 -4.88 3.68 10.14
N CYS A 168 -3.84 4.42 9.77
CA CYS A 168 -3.84 5.31 8.63
C CYS A 168 -2.76 4.86 7.65
N LEU A 169 -3.05 4.97 6.35
CA LEU A 169 -2.07 4.76 5.29
C LEU A 169 -2.05 5.98 4.40
N ALA A 170 -0.84 6.48 4.13
CA ALA A 170 -0.58 7.44 3.07
C ALA A 170 0.25 6.77 1.96
N LEU A 171 -0.13 7.04 0.72
CA LEU A 171 0.59 6.63 -0.49
C LEU A 171 1.07 7.89 -1.22
N MET A 172 2.39 7.98 -1.48
CA MET A 172 3.00 9.10 -2.20
C MET A 172 3.81 8.59 -3.39
N LEU A 173 3.65 9.22 -4.55
CA LEU A 173 4.26 8.76 -5.81
C LEU A 173 5.51 9.58 -6.10
N TRP A 174 6.65 9.10 -5.64
CA TRP A 174 7.94 9.77 -5.84
C TRP A 174 8.53 9.45 -7.20
N PRO A 175 9.09 10.45 -7.93
CA PRO A 175 9.87 10.17 -9.13
C PRO A 175 11.10 9.29 -8.85
N SER A 176 11.73 9.47 -7.69
CA SER A 176 12.80 8.62 -7.18
C SER A 176 12.95 8.75 -5.67
N VAL A 177 13.70 7.82 -5.04
CA VAL A 177 14.00 7.87 -3.59
C VAL A 177 14.82 9.12 -3.24
N GLU A 178 15.69 9.57 -4.15
CA GLU A 178 16.50 10.79 -3.96
C GLU A 178 15.62 12.05 -3.89
N VAL A 179 14.55 12.11 -4.69
CA VAL A 179 13.59 13.23 -4.64
C VAL A 179 12.89 13.26 -3.28
N HIS A 180 12.45 12.10 -2.76
CA HIS A 180 11.93 12.02 -1.39
C HIS A 180 12.96 12.50 -0.37
N GLN A 181 14.20 12.00 -0.44
CA GLN A 181 15.24 12.39 0.50
C GLN A 181 15.51 13.90 0.47
N ALA A 182 15.51 14.52 -0.70
CA ALA A 182 15.65 15.97 -0.85
C ALA A 182 14.45 16.73 -0.26
N TYR A 183 13.22 16.24 -0.47
CA TYR A 183 12.01 16.85 0.08
C TYR A 183 12.05 16.93 1.62
N ARG A 184 12.65 15.93 2.28
CA ARG A 184 12.79 15.92 3.76
C ARG A 184 13.57 17.11 4.31
N GLU A 185 14.37 17.78 3.47
CA GLU A 185 15.14 18.96 3.85
C GLU A 185 14.37 20.28 3.69
N THR A 186 13.16 20.24 3.12
CA THR A 186 12.32 21.43 2.91
C THR A 186 11.62 21.90 4.19
N ASP A 187 11.23 23.17 4.21
CA ASP A 187 10.44 23.74 5.30
C ASP A 187 9.04 23.12 5.39
N GLY A 188 8.46 22.69 4.26
CA GLY A 188 7.18 21.98 4.22
C GLY A 188 7.24 20.70 5.06
N PHE A 189 8.20 19.82 4.78
CA PHE A 189 8.43 18.61 5.57
C PHE A 189 8.74 18.94 7.04
N LYS A 190 9.69 19.85 7.29
CA LYS A 190 10.17 20.20 8.64
C LYS A 190 9.10 20.87 9.51
N SER A 191 8.08 21.48 8.90
CA SER A 191 6.99 22.13 9.63
C SER A 191 5.77 21.23 9.89
N ILE A 192 5.58 20.15 9.12
CA ILE A 192 4.41 19.26 9.21
C ILE A 192 4.74 17.98 9.97
N VAL A 193 5.73 17.20 9.49
CA VAL A 193 5.98 15.84 10.00
C VAL A 193 6.35 15.81 11.50
N PRO A 194 7.14 16.74 12.04
CA PRO A 194 7.41 16.77 13.48
C PRO A 194 6.17 16.97 14.36
N LYS A 195 5.10 17.59 13.85
CA LYS A 195 3.83 17.73 14.58
C LYS A 195 3.08 16.41 14.67
N MET A 196 3.22 15.55 13.65
CA MET A 196 2.55 14.25 13.58
C MET A 196 3.21 13.20 14.46
N ARG A 197 4.54 13.13 14.45
CA ARG A 197 5.32 12.07 15.11
C ARG A 197 4.93 11.79 16.57
N PRO A 198 4.65 12.78 17.43
CA PRO A 198 4.22 12.52 18.80
C PRO A 198 2.93 11.69 18.91
N MET A 199 2.08 11.73 17.88
CA MET A 199 0.78 11.04 17.83
C MET A 199 0.88 9.57 17.37
N PHE A 200 2.05 9.12 16.90
CA PHE A 200 2.23 7.77 16.35
C PHE A 200 2.60 6.76 17.44
N ALA A 201 1.84 5.68 17.56
CA ALA A 201 2.25 4.49 18.31
C ALA A 201 3.37 3.77 17.58
N SER A 202 3.23 3.64 16.26
CA SER A 202 4.23 3.11 15.34
C SER A 202 4.07 3.77 13.97
N ALA A 203 5.12 3.65 13.15
CA ALA A 203 5.12 4.09 11.77
C ALA A 203 6.03 3.17 10.94
N THR A 204 5.56 2.78 9.76
CA THR A 204 6.30 1.99 8.78
C THR A 204 6.38 2.78 7.48
N VAL A 205 7.59 2.91 6.93
CA VAL A 205 7.84 3.58 5.65
C VAL A 205 8.61 2.62 4.76
N MET A 206 8.09 2.37 3.56
CA MET A 206 8.76 1.59 2.51
C MET A 206 8.48 2.21 1.15
N HIS A 207 9.42 2.11 0.21
CA HIS A 207 9.19 2.46 -1.18
C HIS A 207 8.95 1.20 -1.99
N VAL A 208 7.81 1.14 -2.67
CA VAL A 208 7.45 0.02 -3.53
C VAL A 208 7.76 0.37 -4.99
N GLU A 209 8.49 -0.51 -5.66
CA GLU A 209 8.65 -0.46 -7.10
C GLU A 209 7.53 -1.25 -7.77
N ILE A 210 6.54 -0.52 -8.31
CA ILE A 210 5.41 -1.13 -8.99
C ILE A 210 5.89 -1.78 -10.29
N VAL A 211 5.49 -3.03 -10.47
CA VAL A 211 5.76 -3.83 -11.67
C VAL A 211 4.52 -3.72 -12.56
N VAL A 212 4.63 -2.92 -13.62
CA VAL A 212 3.66 -2.87 -14.72
C VAL A 212 3.87 -4.00 -15.72
#